data_AF-A0A1E2RZ78-F1
#
_entry.id   AF-A0A1E2RZ78-F1
#
_cell.length_a   1.000
_cell.length_b   1.000
_cell.length_c   1.000
_cell.angle_alpha   90.00
_cell.angle_beta   90.00
_cell.angle_gamma   90.00
#
_symmetry.space_group_name_H-M   'P 1'
#
loop_
_entity.id
_entity.type
_entity.pdbx_description
1 polymer ?
#
loop_
_entity_poly.entity_id
_entity_poly.type
_entity_poly.pdbx_seq_one_letter_code
_entity_poly.pdbx_strand_id
1 'polypeptide(L)'
;MNMRKLLLFVAPLALAVSTVPAMAASDIEGTWSGSGTAQPKNGKSESIRCKVTYRRESPKVVGVNALCATSSNKFRQTGSLLQVNDNRFVGDFHNSQFDVSGRLNVTVSGSSQSVSFTSPRGTGNMSLRKQ
;
A
#
# COMPACT_ATOMS: atom_id res chain seq x y z
N MET A 1 12.26 20.01 -77.18
CA MET A 1 10.81 19.86 -76.94
C MET A 1 10.64 19.07 -75.66
N ASN A 2 9.91 19.66 -74.70
CA ASN A 2 9.75 19.22 -73.33
C ASN A 2 8.93 17.92 -73.22
N MET A 3 9.21 17.09 -72.21
CA MET A 3 8.14 16.39 -71.51
C MET A 3 8.45 16.35 -70.01
N ARG A 4 7.62 17.06 -69.25
CA ARG A 4 7.62 17.22 -67.79
C ARG A 4 6.47 16.39 -67.22
N LYS A 5 6.66 15.93 -65.97
CA LYS A 5 5.68 15.43 -64.98
C LYS A 5 5.25 13.97 -65.16
N LEU A 6 4.99 13.20 -64.10
CA LEU A 6 4.48 13.57 -62.78
C LEU A 6 4.97 12.54 -61.73
N LEU A 7 5.75 12.96 -60.73
CA LEU A 7 6.07 12.13 -59.56
C LEU A 7 4.88 12.17 -58.59
N LEU A 8 4.17 11.06 -58.47
CA LEU A 8 3.12 10.84 -57.46
C LEU A 8 3.78 10.72 -56.08
N PHE A 9 3.64 11.76 -55.26
CA PHE A 9 3.96 11.71 -53.84
C PHE A 9 2.81 11.02 -53.08
N VAL A 10 3.02 9.77 -52.67
CA VAL A 10 2.15 9.07 -51.72
C VAL A 10 2.58 9.51 -50.31
N ALA A 11 1.76 10.35 -49.66
CA ALA A 11 2.00 10.76 -48.28
C ALA A 11 1.51 9.66 -47.32
N PRO A 12 2.36 9.11 -46.43
CA PRO A 12 1.93 8.12 -45.45
C PRO A 12 1.12 8.80 -44.33
N LEU A 13 -0.12 8.34 -44.14
CA LEU A 13 -1.00 8.74 -43.05
C LEU A 13 -0.49 8.10 -41.75
N ALA A 14 0.24 8.85 -40.94
CA ALA A 14 0.74 8.37 -39.64
C ALA A 14 -0.42 8.27 -38.64
N LEU A 15 -0.84 7.04 -38.33
CA LEU A 15 -1.73 6.77 -37.20
C LEU A 15 -0.98 7.03 -35.89
N ALA A 16 -1.34 8.12 -35.20
CA ALA A 16 -0.86 8.39 -33.85
C ALA A 16 -1.50 7.39 -32.89
N VAL A 17 -0.76 6.34 -32.51
CA VAL A 17 -1.15 5.42 -31.43
C VAL A 17 -0.90 6.14 -30.11
N SER A 18 -1.97 6.60 -29.45
CA SER A 18 -1.89 7.14 -28.10
C SER A 18 -1.64 6.00 -27.12
N THR A 19 -0.42 5.87 -26.61
CA THR A 19 -0.12 4.99 -25.47
C THR A 19 -0.70 5.60 -24.21
N VAL A 20 -1.86 5.10 -23.76
CA VAL A 20 -2.37 5.44 -22.43
C VAL A 20 -1.40 4.81 -21.41
N PRO A 21 -0.75 5.59 -20.53
CA PRO A 21 0.10 5.01 -19.51
C PRO A 21 -0.79 4.15 -18.60
N ALA A 22 -0.54 2.84 -18.55
CA ALA A 22 -1.12 1.99 -17.55
C ALA A 22 -0.65 2.51 -16.18
N MET A 23 -1.57 2.99 -15.34
CA MET A 23 -1.28 3.24 -13.93
C MET A 23 -0.80 1.92 -13.34
N ALA A 24 0.50 1.83 -13.05
CA ALA A 24 1.05 0.66 -12.38
C ALA A 24 0.30 0.48 -11.06
N ALA A 25 -0.19 -0.74 -10.80
CA ALA A 25 -0.77 -1.09 -9.51
C ALA A 25 0.22 -0.69 -8.40
N SER A 26 -0.26 -0.07 -7.33
CA SER A 26 0.62 0.44 -6.27
C SER A 26 1.29 -0.74 -5.57
N ASP A 27 2.61 -0.87 -5.73
CA ASP A 27 3.35 -1.95 -5.12
C ASP A 27 3.61 -1.70 -3.62
N ILE A 28 2.81 -2.37 -2.80
CA ILE A 28 2.92 -2.37 -1.34
C ILE A 28 4.09 -3.21 -0.83
N GLU A 29 4.66 -4.11 -1.64
CA GLU A 29 5.69 -5.04 -1.18
C GLU A 29 6.95 -4.33 -0.67
N GLY A 30 7.64 -5.00 0.25
CA GLY A 30 8.87 -4.51 0.84
C GLY A 30 8.68 -4.04 2.28
N THR A 31 9.60 -3.19 2.74
CA THR A 31 9.66 -2.76 4.14
C THR A 31 9.28 -1.29 4.27
N TRP A 32 8.49 -1.01 5.28
CA TRP A 32 7.92 0.28 5.59
C TRP A 32 8.18 0.62 7.05
N SER A 33 8.33 1.89 7.36
CA SER A 33 8.44 2.34 8.75
C SER A 33 7.82 3.70 8.97
N GLY A 34 7.40 3.97 10.20
CA GLY A 34 6.82 5.26 10.56
C GLY A 34 6.10 5.20 11.89
N SER A 35 5.20 6.15 12.09
CA SER A 35 4.55 6.37 13.38
C SER A 35 3.11 6.83 13.25
N GLY A 36 2.42 6.80 14.36
CA GLY A 36 1.04 7.24 14.48
C GLY A 36 0.57 7.24 15.92
N THR A 37 -0.74 7.04 16.07
CA THR A 37 -1.42 7.07 17.35
C THR A 37 -2.26 5.82 17.51
N ALA A 38 -2.18 5.21 18.70
CA ALA A 38 -3.06 4.15 19.13
C ALA A 38 -3.96 4.68 20.25
N GLN A 39 -5.24 4.39 20.17
CA GLN A 39 -6.24 4.70 21.19
C GLN A 39 -6.75 3.38 21.79
N PRO A 40 -6.18 2.93 22.92
CA PRO A 40 -6.70 1.80 23.67
C PRO A 40 -8.14 2.08 24.13
N LYS A 41 -8.98 1.04 24.20
CA LYS A 41 -10.39 1.15 24.59
C LYS A 41 -10.57 1.79 25.97
N ASN A 42 -9.71 1.44 26.93
CA ASN A 42 -9.77 1.89 28.32
C ASN A 42 -8.51 2.68 28.73
N GLY A 43 -7.93 3.44 27.81
CA GLY A 43 -6.66 4.13 28.04
C GLY A 43 -6.59 5.51 27.40
N LYS A 44 -5.47 6.19 27.62
CA LYS A 44 -5.16 7.43 26.92
C LYS A 44 -4.60 7.11 25.54
N SER A 45 -4.71 8.05 24.61
CA SER A 45 -4.02 7.97 23.33
C SER A 45 -2.50 7.89 23.54
N GLU A 46 -1.84 7.03 22.79
CA GLU A 46 -0.39 6.81 22.88
C GLU A 46 0.24 6.87 21.50
N SER A 47 1.49 7.36 21.44
CA SER A 47 2.29 7.29 20.22
C SER A 47 2.74 5.85 19.98
N ILE A 48 2.63 5.42 18.72
CA ILE A 48 3.09 4.10 18.25
C ILE A 48 4.05 4.30 17.07
N ARG A 49 5.12 3.51 17.04
CA ARG A 49 6.04 3.38 15.90
C ARG A 49 6.03 1.96 15.41
N CYS A 50 6.03 1.76 14.10
CA CYS A 50 6.03 0.42 13.51
C CYS A 50 7.04 0.32 12.37
N LYS A 51 7.67 -0.85 12.26
CA LYS A 51 8.34 -1.35 11.07
C LYS A 51 7.53 -2.51 10.54
N VAL A 52 7.09 -2.43 9.29
CA VAL A 52 6.20 -3.41 8.66
C VAL A 52 6.88 -3.95 7.41
N THR A 53 6.84 -5.26 7.22
CA THR A 53 7.27 -5.93 6.00
C THR A 53 6.07 -6.61 5.37
N TYR A 54 5.80 -6.27 4.11
CA TYR A 54 4.79 -6.92 3.28
C TYR A 54 5.44 -7.86 2.29
N ARG A 55 4.88 -9.07 2.14
CA ARG A 55 5.33 -10.08 1.18
C ARG A 55 4.13 -10.60 0.40
N ARG A 56 4.21 -10.65 -0.93
CA ARG A 56 3.12 -11.20 -1.73
C ARG A 56 3.00 -12.71 -1.53
N GLU A 57 1.76 -13.14 -1.29
CA GLU A 57 1.39 -14.54 -1.12
C GLU A 57 0.60 -15.05 -2.34
N SER A 58 -0.16 -14.16 -2.99
CA SER A 58 -0.86 -14.42 -4.26
C SER A 58 -1.03 -13.10 -5.02
N PRO A 59 -1.58 -13.09 -6.25
CA PRO A 59 -1.74 -11.86 -7.02
C PRO A 59 -2.43 -10.71 -6.27
N LYS A 60 -3.40 -11.03 -5.39
CA LYS A 60 -4.16 -10.03 -4.61
C LYS A 60 -3.93 -10.08 -3.10
N VAL A 61 -3.18 -11.07 -2.59
CA VAL A 61 -2.98 -11.26 -1.15
C VAL A 61 -1.54 -10.99 -0.76
N VAL A 62 -1.35 -10.19 0.28
CA VAL A 62 -0.03 -9.88 0.85
C VAL A 62 -0.02 -10.19 2.34
N GLY A 63 0.98 -10.94 2.78
CA GLY A 63 1.25 -11.21 4.18
C GLY A 63 1.83 -9.99 4.87
N VAL A 64 1.48 -9.82 6.14
CA VAL A 64 1.91 -8.71 7.00
C VAL A 64 2.80 -9.25 8.11
N ASN A 65 3.97 -8.66 8.29
CA ASN A 65 4.81 -8.85 9.47
C ASN A 65 5.18 -7.49 10.05
N ALA A 66 4.69 -7.18 11.25
CA ALA A 66 4.90 -5.89 11.89
C ALA A 66 5.66 -6.04 13.22
N LEU A 67 6.58 -5.11 13.46
CA LEU A 67 7.21 -4.87 14.74
C LEU A 67 6.88 -3.45 15.18
N CYS A 68 6.10 -3.33 16.26
CA CYS A 68 5.62 -2.05 16.76
C CYS A 68 6.12 -1.79 18.19
N ALA A 69 6.21 -0.51 18.54
CA ALA A 69 6.57 -0.05 19.87
C ALA A 69 5.75 1.19 20.25
N THR A 70 5.21 1.19 21.46
CA THR A 70 4.70 2.38 22.15
C THR A 70 5.75 2.90 23.14
N SER A 71 5.41 3.89 23.96
CA SER A 71 6.27 4.33 25.07
C SER A 71 6.54 3.25 26.11
N SER A 72 5.60 2.32 26.28
CA SER A 72 5.60 1.34 27.36
C SER A 72 5.88 -0.09 26.91
N ASN A 73 5.69 -0.42 25.64
CA ASN A 73 5.75 -1.81 25.20
C ASN A 73 6.21 -1.97 23.74
N LYS A 74 6.80 -3.12 23.42
CA LYS A 74 7.18 -3.53 22.07
C LYS A 74 6.54 -4.88 21.77
N PHE A 75 5.95 -5.02 20.59
CA PHE A 75 5.20 -6.23 20.23
C PHE A 75 5.27 -6.51 18.74
N ARG A 76 5.05 -7.78 18.38
CA ARG A 76 4.98 -8.25 17.00
C ARG A 76 3.55 -8.59 16.63
N GLN A 77 3.22 -8.38 15.36
CA GLN A 77 1.93 -8.76 14.80
C GLN A 77 2.15 -9.37 13.43
N THR A 78 1.29 -10.31 13.10
CA THR A 78 1.21 -10.91 11.77
C THR A 78 -0.18 -10.67 11.20
N GLY A 79 -0.39 -10.92 9.92
CA GLY A 79 -1.71 -10.75 9.31
C GLY A 79 -1.67 -10.94 7.81
N SER A 80 -2.79 -10.67 7.16
CA SER A 80 -2.91 -10.72 5.71
C SER A 80 -3.77 -9.56 5.22
N LEU A 81 -3.46 -9.07 4.02
CA LEU A 81 -4.22 -8.03 3.34
C LEU A 81 -4.63 -8.49 1.95
N LEU A 82 -5.89 -8.23 1.60
CA LEU A 82 -6.44 -8.35 0.26
C LEU A 82 -6.41 -6.98 -0.43
N GLN A 83 -5.83 -6.93 -1.62
CA GLN A 83 -5.92 -5.78 -2.52
C GLN A 83 -7.34 -5.67 -3.07
N VAL A 84 -8.03 -4.59 -2.72
CA VAL A 84 -9.41 -4.35 -3.15
C VAL A 84 -9.50 -3.33 -4.28
N ASN A 85 -8.58 -2.37 -4.34
CA ASN A 85 -8.37 -1.43 -5.45
C ASN A 85 -6.86 -1.28 -5.73
N ASP A 86 -6.49 -0.53 -6.77
CA ASP A 86 -5.09 -0.32 -7.20
C ASP A 86 -4.14 0.13 -6.08
N ASN A 87 -4.64 0.88 -5.11
CA ASN A 87 -3.86 1.41 -3.99
C ASN A 87 -4.46 1.13 -2.61
N ARG A 88 -5.52 0.31 -2.53
CA ARG A 88 -6.27 0.07 -1.30
C ARG A 88 -6.25 -1.41 -0.93
N PHE A 89 -5.86 -1.67 0.30
CA PHE A 89 -5.78 -3.01 0.87
C PHE A 89 -6.59 -3.08 2.16
N VAL A 90 -7.25 -4.21 2.39
CA VAL A 90 -7.99 -4.48 3.63
C VAL A 90 -7.69 -5.88 4.11
N GLY A 91 -7.71 -6.08 5.41
CA GLY A 91 -7.49 -7.42 5.96
C GLY A 91 -7.42 -7.37 7.46
N ASP A 92 -6.57 -8.19 8.02
CA ASP A 92 -6.49 -8.41 9.45
C ASP A 92 -5.06 -8.39 9.97
N PHE A 93 -4.97 -8.28 11.29
CA PHE A 93 -3.78 -8.60 12.02
C PHE A 93 -4.13 -9.48 13.22
N HIS A 94 -3.15 -10.21 13.69
CA HIS A 94 -3.16 -10.93 14.95
C HIS A 94 -1.90 -10.58 15.76
N ASN A 95 -2.10 -10.28 17.04
CA ASN A 95 -1.07 -10.13 18.05
C ASN A 95 -1.15 -11.31 19.01
N SER A 96 -0.22 -12.26 18.86
CA SER A 96 -0.18 -13.46 19.70
C SER A 96 0.15 -13.17 21.16
N GLN A 97 0.90 -12.11 21.45
CA GLN A 97 1.27 -11.76 22.83
C GLN A 97 0.06 -11.33 23.67
N PHE A 98 -0.94 -10.71 23.05
CA PHE A 98 -2.15 -10.26 23.73
C PHE A 98 -3.40 -11.04 23.35
N ASP A 99 -3.25 -12.07 22.50
CA ASP A 99 -4.31 -12.83 21.86
C ASP A 99 -5.43 -11.94 21.28
N VAL A 100 -5.02 -10.99 20.43
CA VAL A 100 -5.92 -9.98 19.88
C VAL A 100 -5.80 -9.92 18.38
N SER A 101 -6.95 -10.04 17.72
CA SER A 101 -7.08 -9.80 16.30
C SER A 101 -7.86 -8.52 16.01
N GLY A 102 -7.60 -7.94 14.84
CA GLY A 102 -8.25 -6.73 14.39
C GLY A 102 -8.25 -6.58 12.88
N ARG A 103 -8.85 -5.50 12.40
CA ARG A 103 -8.96 -5.14 11.00
C ARG A 103 -7.90 -4.11 10.63
N LEU A 104 -7.35 -4.23 9.42
CA LEU A 104 -6.47 -3.24 8.79
C LEU A 104 -7.17 -2.62 7.57
N ASN A 105 -6.97 -1.32 7.37
CA ASN A 105 -7.17 -0.65 6.10
C ASN A 105 -5.90 0.10 5.73
N VAL A 106 -5.40 -0.11 4.52
CA VAL A 106 -4.17 0.51 4.02
C VAL A 106 -4.46 1.22 2.71
N THR A 107 -3.99 2.45 2.58
CA THR A 107 -3.97 3.21 1.34
C THR A 107 -2.55 3.59 1.01
N VAL A 108 -2.07 3.22 -0.17
CA VAL A 108 -0.72 3.51 -0.67
C VAL A 108 -0.75 4.72 -1.61
N SER A 109 0.27 5.58 -1.53
CA SER A 109 0.48 6.71 -2.43
C SER A 109 1.98 6.89 -2.62
N GLY A 110 2.51 6.33 -3.72
CA GLY A 110 3.94 6.29 -4.00
C GLY A 110 4.72 5.60 -2.88
N SER A 111 5.68 6.32 -2.28
CA SER A 111 6.49 5.84 -1.15
C SER A 111 5.87 6.12 0.23
N SER A 112 4.59 6.52 0.29
CA SER A 112 3.84 6.74 1.52
C SER A 112 2.66 5.78 1.62
N GLN A 113 2.29 5.41 2.83
CA GLN A 113 1.01 4.76 3.08
C GLN A 113 0.37 5.27 4.36
N SER A 114 -0.96 5.31 4.35
CA SER A 114 -1.80 5.52 5.53
C SER A 114 -2.38 4.16 5.93
N VAL A 115 -2.26 3.82 7.21
CA VAL A 115 -2.79 2.58 7.78
C VAL A 115 -3.72 2.95 8.93
N SER A 116 -4.93 2.41 8.93
CA SER A 116 -5.81 2.41 10.10
C SER A 116 -6.06 1.00 10.58
N PHE A 117 -6.19 0.85 11.90
CA PHE A 117 -6.44 -0.43 12.53
C PHE A 117 -7.52 -0.33 13.60
N THR A 118 -8.31 -1.39 13.74
CA THR A 118 -9.40 -1.49 14.71
C THR A 118 -9.43 -2.88 15.32
N SER A 119 -9.60 -2.96 16.63
CA SER A 119 -9.76 -4.22 17.37
C SER A 119 -10.67 -4.02 18.58
N PRO A 120 -11.11 -5.09 19.25
CA PRO A 120 -11.84 -4.98 20.51
C PRO A 120 -11.07 -4.24 21.62
N ARG A 121 -9.73 -4.13 21.51
CA ARG A 121 -8.88 -3.47 22.51
C ARG A 121 -8.52 -2.03 22.19
N GLY A 122 -8.87 -1.54 21.00
CA GLY A 122 -8.57 -0.17 20.60
C GLY A 122 -8.50 0.02 19.09
N THR A 123 -8.30 1.29 18.71
CA THR A 123 -8.18 1.75 17.32
C THR A 123 -6.90 2.54 17.14
N GLY A 124 -6.56 2.88 15.90
CA GLY A 124 -5.50 3.82 15.64
C GLY A 124 -5.24 4.04 14.16
N ASN A 125 -4.32 4.94 13.90
CA ASN A 125 -3.89 5.30 12.56
C ASN A 125 -2.39 5.62 12.55
N MET A 126 -1.73 5.37 11.43
CA MET A 126 -0.31 5.62 11.25
C MET A 126 0.02 5.98 9.81
N SER A 127 1.10 6.73 9.66
CA SER A 127 1.70 7.05 8.36
C SER A 127 3.04 6.38 8.28
N LEU A 128 3.24 5.57 7.23
CA LEU A 128 4.48 4.82 7.02
C LEU A 128 5.11 5.24 5.69
N ARG A 129 6.44 5.17 5.62
CA ARG A 129 7.25 5.44 4.44
C ARG A 129 8.00 4.17 4.03
N LYS A 130 8.11 3.95 2.71
CA LYS A 130 8.92 2.86 2.16
C LYS A 130 10.39 3.09 2.52
N GLN A 131 11.11 2.03 2.88
CA GLN A 131 12.54 2.05 3.22
C GLN A 131 13.39 1.74 2.00
#